data_AF-M5RD45-F1
#
_entry.id   AF-M5RD45-F1
#
_cell.length_a   1.000
_cell.length_b   1.000
_cell.length_c   1.000
_cell.angle_alpha   90.00
_cell.angle_beta   90.00
_cell.angle_gamma   90.00
#
_symmetry.space_group_name_H-M   'P 1'
#
loop_
_entity.id
_entity.type
_entity.pdbx_description
1 polymer ?
#
loop_
_entity_poly.entity_id
_entity_poly.type
_entity_poly.pdbx_seq_one_letter_code
_entity_poly.pdbx_strand_id
1 'polypeptide(L)'
;MTSNPNEIDIRMRKEKIELRLLLPTVSDADDSCIRRLVELLQSKTGIDAAHSLKLSDESPGQICVHYDPNVVSTGEVREMARRAGAELDQRYGHWHKRV
;
A
#
# COMPACT_ATOMS: atom_id res chain seq x y z
N MET A 1 -1.74 35.24 -10.65
CA MET A 1 -1.04 33.95 -10.51
C MET A 1 -1.73 33.14 -9.42
N THR A 2 -2.95 32.68 -9.71
CA THR A 2 -3.72 31.83 -8.81
C THR A 2 -3.64 30.43 -9.37
N SER A 3 -2.70 29.62 -8.88
CA SER A 3 -2.71 28.19 -9.17
C SER A 3 -4.03 27.64 -8.66
N ASN A 4 -4.83 27.11 -9.58
CA ASN A 4 -6.16 26.60 -9.31
C ASN A 4 -6.02 25.33 -8.44
N PRO A 5 -6.63 25.25 -7.24
CA PRO A 5 -6.48 24.09 -6.35
C PRO A 5 -6.99 22.77 -6.97
N ASN A 6 -7.74 22.85 -8.07
CA ASN A 6 -8.20 21.69 -8.84
C ASN A 6 -7.19 21.16 -9.88
N GLU A 7 -6.03 21.78 -10.09
CA GLU A 7 -5.06 21.33 -11.10
C GLU A 7 -4.12 20.22 -10.59
N ILE A 8 -4.03 20.04 -9.27
CA ILE A 8 -3.17 19.03 -8.63
C ILE A 8 -3.84 17.65 -8.60
N ASP A 9 -5.18 17.58 -8.59
CA ASP A 9 -5.93 16.31 -8.45
C ASP A 9 -6.03 15.49 -9.76
N ILE A 10 -5.87 16.12 -10.94
CA ILE A 10 -6.09 15.46 -12.26
C ILE A 10 -4.92 14.55 -12.65
N ARG A 11 -3.76 14.63 -11.97
CA ARG A 11 -2.56 13.84 -12.30
C ARG A 11 -2.37 12.63 -11.42
N MET A 12 -2.98 12.55 -10.25
CA MET A 12 -2.70 11.50 -9.28
C MET A 12 -3.43 10.21 -9.64
N ARG A 13 -2.68 9.13 -9.85
CA ARG A 13 -3.28 7.82 -10.13
C ARG A 13 -3.46 7.02 -8.86
N LYS A 14 -4.45 6.12 -8.89
CA LYS A 14 -4.75 5.21 -7.78
C LYS A 14 -4.54 3.78 -8.25
N GLU A 15 -3.80 3.01 -7.48
CA GLU A 15 -3.62 1.57 -7.69
C GLU A 15 -4.14 0.82 -6.47
N LYS A 16 -4.98 -0.18 -6.70
CA LYS A 16 -5.51 -1.06 -5.64
C LYS A 16 -4.82 -2.41 -5.71
N ILE A 17 -4.23 -2.85 -4.61
CA ILE A 17 -3.47 -4.09 -4.51
C ILE A 17 -4.04 -4.93 -3.36
N GLU A 18 -4.33 -6.20 -3.60
CA GLU A 18 -4.83 -7.09 -2.56
C GLU A 18 -3.79 -7.33 -1.46
N LEU A 19 -4.20 -7.22 -0.19
CA LEU A 19 -3.32 -7.42 0.96
C LEU A 19 -2.70 -8.81 1.00
N ARG A 20 -3.42 -9.85 0.57
CA ARG A 20 -2.89 -11.23 0.53
C ARG A 20 -1.68 -11.39 -0.39
N LEU A 21 -1.54 -10.54 -1.41
CA LEU A 21 -0.38 -10.53 -2.29
C LEU A 21 0.84 -9.85 -1.65
N LEU A 22 0.61 -8.99 -0.65
CA LEU A 22 1.65 -8.22 0.03
C LEU A 22 2.05 -8.86 1.36
N LEU A 23 1.11 -9.47 2.07
CA LEU A 23 1.27 -10.08 3.39
C LEU A 23 0.71 -11.51 3.37
N PRO A 24 1.32 -12.46 2.63
CA PRO A 24 0.75 -13.79 2.40
C PRO A 24 0.76 -14.71 3.63
N THR A 25 1.60 -14.42 4.62
CA THR A 25 1.81 -15.25 5.82
C THR A 25 0.96 -14.82 7.01
N VAL A 26 0.27 -13.68 6.90
CA VAL A 26 -0.49 -13.08 7.99
C VAL A 26 -1.96 -13.44 7.78
N SER A 27 -2.44 -14.46 8.51
CA SER A 27 -3.77 -15.07 8.32
C SER A 27 -4.92 -14.10 8.63
N ASP A 28 -4.71 -13.20 9.59
CA ASP A 28 -5.49 -12.00 9.81
C ASP A 28 -4.48 -10.88 9.72
N ALA A 29 -4.43 -10.14 8.60
CA ALA A 29 -3.49 -9.04 8.44
C ALA A 29 -3.64 -8.09 9.64
N ASP A 30 -2.77 -8.25 10.63
CA ASP A 30 -2.89 -7.58 11.90
C ASP A 30 -2.88 -6.08 11.63
N ASP A 31 -3.77 -5.32 12.29
CA ASP A 31 -3.89 -3.87 12.07
C ASP A 31 -2.51 -3.19 12.14
N SER A 32 -1.62 -3.74 12.96
CA SER A 32 -0.26 -3.27 13.13
C SER A 32 0.66 -3.54 11.92
N CYS A 33 0.54 -4.67 11.23
CA CYS A 33 1.28 -4.96 9.99
C CYS A 33 0.76 -4.10 8.83
N ILE A 34 -0.56 -3.94 8.74
CA ILE A 34 -1.19 -3.07 7.74
C ILE A 34 -0.75 -1.61 7.95
N ARG A 35 -0.77 -1.11 9.19
CA ARG A 35 -0.36 0.27 9.48
C ARG A 35 1.10 0.51 9.10
N ARG A 36 2.00 -0.42 9.43
CA ARG A 36 3.41 -0.33 9.03
C ARG A 36 3.60 -0.37 7.51
N LEU A 37 2.81 -1.17 6.80
CA LEU A 37 2.84 -1.20 5.33
C LEU A 37 2.44 0.16 4.74
N VAL A 38 1.39 0.77 5.28
CA VAL A 38 0.95 2.13 4.90
C VAL A 38 2.05 3.16 5.16
N GLU A 39 2.63 3.16 6.36
CA GLU A 39 3.72 4.08 6.76
C GLU A 39 4.95 3.92 5.84
N LEU A 40 5.35 2.69 5.52
CA LEU A 40 6.47 2.39 4.63
C LEU A 40 6.23 2.85 3.19
N LEU A 41 5.00 2.74 2.69
CA LEU A 41 4.63 3.18 1.35
C LEU A 41 4.59 4.71 1.26
N GLN A 42 4.01 5.38 2.26
CA GLN A 42 3.96 6.84 2.34
C GLN A 42 5.34 7.48 2.43
N SER A 43 6.37 6.74 2.88
CA SER A 43 7.75 7.24 2.92
C SER A 43 8.49 7.14 1.59
N LYS A 44 7.88 6.61 0.51
CA LYS A 44 8.53 6.42 -0.79
C LYS A 44 8.29 7.63 -1.68
N THR A 45 9.34 8.08 -2.37
CA THR A 45 9.25 9.13 -3.38
C THR A 45 8.23 8.78 -4.46
N GLY A 46 7.36 9.74 -4.80
CA GLY A 46 6.31 9.56 -5.80
C GLY A 46 5.02 8.91 -5.28
N ILE A 47 4.97 8.52 -3.99
CA ILE A 47 3.73 8.11 -3.32
C ILE A 47 3.20 9.28 -2.51
N ASP A 48 1.97 9.69 -2.82
CA ASP A 48 1.30 10.80 -2.13
C ASP A 48 0.50 10.32 -0.92
N ALA A 49 -0.16 9.17 -1.04
CA ALA A 49 -0.92 8.56 0.05
C ALA A 49 -1.06 7.05 -0.12
N ALA A 50 -1.19 6.33 0.98
CA ALA A 50 -1.57 4.92 1.00
C ALA A 50 -2.62 4.69 2.08
N HIS A 51 -3.65 3.90 1.76
CA HIS A 51 -4.74 3.61 2.70
C HIS A 51 -5.11 2.13 2.62
N SER A 52 -5.42 1.51 3.76
CA SER A 52 -6.04 0.19 3.81
C SER A 52 -7.55 0.30 3.61
N LEU A 53 -8.07 -0.44 2.65
CA LEU A 53 -9.49 -0.73 2.49
C LEU A 53 -9.78 -2.00 3.29
N LYS A 54 -10.61 -1.87 4.32
CA LYS A 54 -10.90 -2.93 5.30
C LYS A 54 -11.39 -4.20 4.61
N LEU A 55 -11.03 -5.34 5.19
CA LEU A 55 -11.67 -6.62 4.89
C LEU A 55 -13.17 -6.48 5.18
N SER A 56 -13.99 -6.88 4.22
CA SER A 56 -15.40 -7.22 4.45
C SER A 56 -15.60 -8.68 4.07
N ASP A 57 -16.73 -9.27 4.47
CA ASP A 57 -17.10 -10.64 4.07
C ASP A 57 -17.13 -10.82 2.54
N GLU A 58 -17.25 -9.72 1.78
CA GLU A 58 -17.35 -9.71 0.32
C GLU A 58 -16.09 -9.22 -0.41
N SER A 59 -15.06 -8.74 0.30
CA SER A 59 -13.85 -8.19 -0.34
C SER A 59 -12.58 -8.53 0.42
N PRO A 60 -11.58 -9.18 -0.23
CA PRO A 60 -10.28 -9.30 0.39
C PRO A 60 -9.68 -7.91 0.57
N GLY A 61 -9.19 -7.63 1.78
CA GLY A 61 -8.68 -6.30 2.09
C GLY A 61 -7.63 -5.84 1.08
N GLN A 62 -7.62 -4.55 0.79
CA GLN A 62 -6.76 -3.97 -0.24
C GLN A 62 -5.97 -2.80 0.31
N ILE A 63 -4.84 -2.49 -0.31
CA ILE A 63 -4.17 -1.21 -0.15
C ILE A 63 -4.46 -0.37 -1.40
N CYS A 64 -4.95 0.84 -1.20
CA CYS A 64 -5.08 1.86 -2.23
C CYS A 64 -3.88 2.79 -2.13
N VAL A 65 -3.05 2.83 -3.17
CA VAL A 65 -1.88 3.70 -3.26
C VAL A 65 -2.18 4.82 -4.25
N HIS A 66 -2.05 6.05 -3.80
CA HIS A 66 -2.13 7.26 -4.61
C HIS A 66 -0.71 7.70 -4.96
N TYR A 67 -0.44 7.96 -6.23
CA TYR A 67 0.92 8.27 -6.71
C TYR A 67 0.92 9.22 -7.90
N ASP A 68 2.01 9.97 -8.04
CA ASP A 68 2.28 10.80 -9.21
C ASP A 68 2.85 9.95 -10.35
N PRO A 69 2.10 9.74 -11.45
CA PRO A 69 2.56 8.97 -12.60
C PRO A 69 3.70 9.61 -13.39
N ASN A 70 4.03 10.88 -13.14
CA ASN A 70 5.19 11.54 -13.72
C ASN A 70 6.48 11.24 -12.94
N VAL A 71 6.35 10.71 -11.71
CA VAL A 71 7.48 10.35 -10.84
C VAL A 71 7.68 8.83 -10.80
N VAL A 72 6.60 8.06 -10.69
CA VAL A 72 6.63 6.60 -10.60
C VAL A 72 5.57 5.94 -11.46
N SER A 73 5.90 4.82 -12.09
CA SER A 73 4.96 4.02 -12.88
C SER A 73 4.09 3.11 -12.00
N THR A 74 2.96 2.65 -12.53
CA THR A 74 2.11 1.65 -11.84
C THR A 74 2.88 0.37 -11.49
N GLY A 75 3.81 -0.04 -12.36
CA GLY A 75 4.65 -1.22 -12.13
C GLY A 75 5.59 -1.03 -10.94
N GLU A 76 6.22 0.15 -10.84
CA GLU A 76 7.09 0.51 -9.71
C GLU A 76 6.31 0.62 -8.40
N VAL A 77 5.11 1.19 -8.42
CA VAL A 77 4.21 1.24 -7.25
C VAL A 77 3.90 -0.17 -6.73
N ARG A 78 3.52 -1.08 -7.65
CA ARG A 78 3.26 -2.49 -7.29
C ARG A 78 4.50 -3.18 -6.73
N GLU A 79 5.67 -2.88 -7.28
CA GLU A 79 6.93 -3.45 -6.82
C GLU A 79 7.35 -2.91 -5.44
N MET A 80 7.19 -1.61 -5.20
CA MET A 80 7.42 -1.01 -3.89
C MET A 80 6.51 -1.63 -2.83
N ALA A 81 5.22 -1.82 -3.15
CA ALA A 81 4.26 -2.47 -2.26
C ALA A 81 4.67 -3.92 -1.94
N ARG A 82 5.05 -4.70 -2.95
CA ARG A 82 5.53 -6.09 -2.74
C ARG A 82 6.78 -6.14 -1.87
N ARG A 83 7.76 -5.27 -2.11
CA ARG A 83 9.00 -5.22 -1.31
C ARG A 83 8.72 -4.82 0.13
N ALA A 84 7.87 -3.82 0.36
CA ALA A 84 7.48 -3.40 1.70
C ALA A 84 6.75 -4.54 2.44
N GLY A 85 5.84 -5.24 1.76
CA GLY A 85 5.17 -6.42 2.30
C GLY A 85 6.15 -7.55 2.67
N ALA A 86 7.09 -7.87 1.77
CA ALA A 86 8.11 -8.88 2.02
C ALA A 86 9.07 -8.50 3.17
N GLU A 87 9.43 -7.22 3.31
CA GLU A 87 10.24 -6.73 4.44
C GLU A 87 9.52 -6.93 5.77
N LEU A 88 8.22 -6.65 5.80
CA LEU A 88 7.38 -6.87 6.99
C LEU A 88 7.21 -8.36 7.29
N ASP A 89 7.04 -9.20 6.26
CA ASP A 89 6.97 -10.65 6.43
C ASP A 89 8.28 -11.23 7.00
N GLN A 90 9.44 -10.80 6.48
CA GLN A 90 10.74 -11.22 7.02
C GLN A 90 10.94 -10.78 8.47
N ARG A 91 10.50 -9.56 8.82
CA ARG A 91 10.72 -9.01 10.16
C ARG A 91 9.71 -9.50 11.19
N TYR A 92 8.45 -9.71 10.80
CA TYR A 92 7.33 -9.97 11.71
C TYR A 92 6.53 -11.24 11.37
N GLY A 93 6.62 -11.77 10.16
CA GLY A 93 5.87 -12.95 9.73
C GLY A 93 6.15 -14.19 10.58
N HIS A 94 7.36 -14.30 11.15
CA HIS A 94 7.70 -15.38 12.09
C HIS A 94 6.89 -15.38 13.39
N TRP A 95 6.35 -14.22 13.81
CA TRP A 95 5.58 -14.08 15.03
C TRP A 95 4.09 -14.38 14.84
N HIS A 96 3.61 -14.27 13.59
CA HIS A 96 2.20 -14.47 13.23
C HIS A 96 1.95 -15.81 12.51
N LYS A 97 3.01 -16.59 12.23
CA LYS A 97 2.87 -17.98 11.80
C LYS A 97 2.30 -18.80 12.97
N ARG A 98 1.06 -19.25 12.84
CA ARG A 98 0.50 -20.32 13.68
C ARG A 98 1.33 -21.58 13.43
N VAL A 99 2.21 -21.91 14.37
CA VAL A 99 2.73 -23.28 14.55
C VAL A 99 1.73 -24.13 15.31
#